data_AF-D1P225-F1
#
_entry.id   AF-D1P225-F1
#
_cell.length_a   1.000
_cell.length_b   1.000
_cell.length_c   1.000
_cell.angle_alpha   90.00
_cell.angle_beta   90.00
_cell.angle_gamma   90.00
#
_symmetry.space_group_name_H-M   'P 1'
#
loop_
_entity.id
_entity.type
_entity.pdbx_description
1 polymer ?
#
loop_
_entity_poly.entity_id
_entity_poly.type
_entity_poly.pdbx_seq_one_letter_code
_entity_poly.pdbx_strand_id
1 'polypeptide(L)'
;MLINIGRLLMICVWGFMVFNLIHPFPKPLKYFMDIAMVFMIFMHALQTIFLKASLPKDQKLTGAQQTKIFFFGVFEMLAMHKKTKAALDAAKAKKK
;
A
#
# COMPACT_ATOMS: atom_id res chain seq x y z
N MET A 1 -14.68 -5.95 -2.14
CA MET A 1 -15.30 -4.66 -1.79
C MET A 1 -14.43 -3.85 -0.82
N LEU A 2 -14.10 -4.35 0.38
CA LEU A 2 -13.28 -3.63 1.38
C LEU A 2 -11.91 -3.12 0.87
N ILE A 3 -11.22 -3.90 0.02
CA ILE A 3 -9.91 -3.51 -0.54
C ILE A 3 -10.01 -2.23 -1.39
N ASN A 4 -11.07 -2.08 -2.17
CA ASN A 4 -11.28 -0.90 -3.01
C ASN A 4 -11.58 0.34 -2.17
N ILE A 5 -12.34 0.17 -1.08
CA ILE A 5 -12.61 1.25 -0.12
C ILE A 5 -11.31 1.68 0.57
N GLY A 6 -10.48 0.71 0.98
CA GLY A 6 -9.17 0.99 1.54
C GLY A 6 -8.25 1.76 0.58
N ARG A 7 -8.24 1.39 -0.71
CA ARG A 7 -7.48 2.13 -1.74
C ARG A 7 -7.98 3.56 -1.92
N LEU A 8 -9.30 3.76 -1.95
CA LEU A 8 -9.89 5.10 -2.05
C LEU A 8 -9.50 5.95 -0.84
N LEU A 9 -9.60 5.39 0.36
CA LEU A 9 -9.20 6.06 1.60
C LEU A 9 -7.72 6.45 1.58
N MET A 10 -6.82 5.58 1.09
CA MET A 10 -5.39 5.91 0.98
C MET A 10 -5.15 7.08 0.02
N ILE A 11 -5.85 7.14 -1.12
CA ILE A 11 -5.75 8.29 -2.04
C ILE A 11 -6.25 9.56 -1.34
N CYS A 12 -7.35 9.50 -0.59
CA CYS A 12 -7.85 10.64 0.16
C CYS A 12 -6.84 11.12 1.21
N VAL A 13 -6.21 10.20 1.94
CA VAL A 13 -5.17 10.52 2.95
C VAL A 13 -3.94 11.16 2.29
N TRP A 14 -3.43 10.56 1.21
CA TRP A 14 -2.33 11.14 0.42
C TRP A 14 -2.67 12.54 -0.07
N GLY A 15 -3.85 12.72 -0.64
CA GLY A 15 -4.34 14.02 -1.11
C GLY A 15 -4.42 15.04 0.03
N PHE A 16 -4.94 14.66 1.19
CA PHE A 16 -5.04 15.55 2.36
C PHE A 16 -3.66 15.98 2.88
N MET A 17 -2.70 15.07 2.89
CA MET A 17 -1.35 15.36 3.35
C MET A 17 -0.61 16.26 2.36
N VAL A 18 -0.68 15.98 1.06
CA VAL A 18 -0.12 16.86 0.01
C VAL A 18 -0.82 18.23 0.01
N PHE A 19 -2.13 18.27 0.27
CA PHE A 19 -2.86 19.52 0.42
C PHE A 19 -2.33 20.35 1.60
N ASN A 20 -2.01 19.72 2.74
CA ASN A 20 -1.36 20.42 3.87
C ASN A 20 0.02 21.02 3.51
N LEU A 21 0.76 20.46 2.56
CA LEU A 21 2.02 21.05 2.06
C LEU A 21 1.79 22.35 1.29
N ILE A 22 0.73 22.41 0.47
CA ILE A 22 0.41 23.57 -0.39
C ILE A 22 -0.37 24.63 0.40
N HIS A 23 -1.33 24.19 1.21
CA HIS A 23 -2.18 25.04 2.05
C HIS A 23 -2.10 24.57 3.51
N PRO A 24 -1.14 25.11 4.29
CA PRO A 24 -0.87 24.64 5.64
C PRO A 24 -2.08 24.83 6.56
N PHE A 25 -2.41 23.79 7.32
CA PHE A 25 -3.43 23.88 8.35
C PHE A 25 -3.01 24.81 9.50
N PRO A 26 -3.97 25.36 10.28
CA PRO A 26 -3.64 26.16 11.46
C PRO A 26 -2.82 25.36 12.48
N LYS A 27 -1.92 26.05 13.19
CA LYS A 27 -1.10 25.45 14.25
C LYS A 27 -2.02 24.96 15.39
N PRO A 28 -1.78 23.78 16.00
CA PRO A 28 -0.59 22.91 15.88
C PRO A 28 -0.68 21.83 14.79
N LEU A 29 -1.82 21.69 14.11
CA LEU A 29 -2.12 20.57 13.21
C LEU A 29 -1.14 20.46 12.02
N LYS A 30 -0.61 21.59 11.53
CA LYS A 30 0.45 21.62 10.51
C LYS A 30 1.64 20.72 10.85
N TYR A 31 2.21 20.88 12.05
CA TYR A 31 3.42 20.15 12.44
C TYR A 31 3.15 18.66 12.56
N PHE A 32 1.97 18.31 13.10
CA PHE A 32 1.53 16.93 13.16
C PHE A 32 1.43 16.33 11.75
N MET A 33 0.86 17.05 10.79
CA MET A 33 0.74 16.56 9.42
C MET A 33 2.07 16.48 8.68
N ASP A 34 2.98 17.42 8.90
CA ASP A 34 4.33 17.37 8.34
C ASP A 34 5.09 16.14 8.85
N ILE A 35 5.02 15.86 10.16
CA ILE A 35 5.63 14.65 10.77
C ILE A 35 4.92 13.38 10.28
N ALA A 36 3.59 13.38 10.24
CA ALA A 36 2.81 12.25 9.75
C ALA A 36 3.17 11.92 8.30
N MET A 37 3.45 12.93 7.47
CA MET A 37 3.86 12.74 6.07
C MET A 37 5.21 12.03 5.97
N VAL A 38 6.20 12.49 6.73
CA VAL A 38 7.51 11.85 6.78
C VAL A 38 7.38 10.40 7.23
N PHE A 39 6.62 10.17 8.30
CA PHE A 39 6.40 8.83 8.83
C PHE A 39 5.66 7.93 7.84
N MET A 40 4.65 8.46 7.15
CA MET A 40 3.85 7.73 6.17
C MET A 40 4.70 7.30 4.95
N ILE A 41 5.54 8.18 4.42
CA ILE A 41 6.50 7.86 3.35
C ILE A 41 7.47 6.78 3.83
N PHE A 42 8.04 6.94 5.03
CA PHE A 42 8.99 6.00 5.60
C PHE A 42 8.39 4.61 5.80
N MET A 43 7.21 4.53 6.42
CA MET A 43 6.51 3.27 6.66
C MET A 43 6.09 2.59 5.35
N HIS A 44 5.61 3.33 4.35
CA HIS A 44 5.28 2.74 3.05
C HIS A 44 6.51 2.26 2.29
N ALA A 45 7.65 2.95 2.41
CA ALA A 45 8.91 2.51 1.83
C ALA A 45 9.36 1.20 2.47
N LEU A 46 9.42 1.15 3.80
CA LEU A 46 9.76 -0.07 4.55
C LEU A 46 8.81 -1.22 4.21
N GLN A 47 7.51 -0.96 4.14
CA GLN A 47 6.52 -1.97 3.82
C GLN A 47 6.71 -2.54 2.41
N THR A 48 7.05 -1.68 1.45
CA THR A 48 7.33 -2.10 0.07
C THR A 48 8.62 -2.92 0.00
N ILE A 49 9.65 -2.54 0.75
CA ILE A 49 10.92 -3.27 0.86
C ILE A 49 10.68 -4.64 1.50
N PHE A 50 9.92 -4.70 2.60
CA PHE A 50 9.60 -5.93 3.31
C PHE A 50 8.86 -6.91 2.42
N LEU A 51 7.87 -6.44 1.64
CA LEU A 51 7.18 -7.26 0.66
C LEU A 51 8.10 -7.77 -0.44
N LYS A 52 8.97 -6.90 -0.99
CA LYS A 52 9.96 -7.30 -1.98
C LYS A 52 10.92 -8.37 -1.43
N ALA A 53 11.31 -8.26 -0.17
CA ALA A 53 12.13 -9.25 0.52
C ALA A 53 11.37 -10.57 0.82
N SER A 54 10.05 -10.50 1.02
CA SER A 54 9.21 -11.66 1.29
C SER A 54 8.82 -12.46 0.04
N LEU A 55 9.01 -11.89 -1.15
CA LEU A 55 8.69 -12.57 -2.41
C LEU A 55 9.80 -13.55 -2.82
N PRO A 56 9.44 -14.71 -3.42
CA PRO A 56 10.43 -15.63 -3.97
C PRO A 56 11.28 -14.94 -5.05
N LYS A 57 12.56 -15.32 -5.19
CA LYS A 57 13.50 -14.73 -6.17
C LYS A 57 13.01 -14.81 -7.63
N ASP A 58 12.10 -15.73 -7.92
CA ASP A 58 11.46 -15.93 -9.23
C ASP A 58 10.33 -14.93 -9.50
N GLN A 59 9.70 -14.39 -8.44
CA GLN A 59 8.60 -13.44 -8.56
C GLN A 59 9.12 -12.00 -8.47
N LYS A 60 9.64 -11.48 -9.58
CA LYS A 60 10.07 -10.08 -9.65
C LYS A 60 8.88 -9.14 -9.69
N LEU A 61 8.81 -8.22 -8.73
CA LEU A 61 7.93 -7.06 -8.82
C LEU A 61 8.46 -6.13 -9.93
N THR A 62 7.62 -5.82 -10.90
CA THR A 62 7.90 -4.74 -11.85
C THR A 62 7.91 -3.40 -11.10
N GLY A 63 8.69 -2.42 -11.57
CA GLY A 63 8.76 -1.09 -10.94
C GLY A 63 7.39 -0.44 -10.78
N ALA A 64 6.49 -0.64 -11.75
CA ALA A 64 5.10 -0.18 -11.68
C ALA A 64 4.29 -0.84 -10.54
N GLN A 65 4.54 -2.12 -10.24
CA GLN A 65 3.92 -2.78 -9.08
C GLN A 65 4.49 -2.23 -7.78
N GLN A 66 5.80 -1.99 -7.71
CA GLN A 66 6.45 -1.42 -6.54
C GLN A 66 5.86 -0.03 -6.19
N THR A 67 5.68 0.84 -7.19
CA THR A 67 5.04 2.14 -7.00
C THR A 67 3.59 1.99 -6.54
N LYS A 68 2.82 1.08 -7.13
CA LYS A 68 1.44 0.81 -6.68
C LYS A 68 1.38 0.33 -5.24
N ILE A 69 2.28 -0.58 -4.83
CA ILE A 69 2.38 -1.06 -3.45
C ILE A 69 2.75 0.08 -2.50
N PHE A 70 3.66 0.97 -2.91
CA PHE A 70 4.04 2.11 -2.10
C PHE A 70 2.87 3.08 -1.86
N PHE A 71 2.04 3.36 -2.87
CA PHE A 71 0.88 4.25 -2.70
C PHE A 71 -0.32 3.58 -2.01
N PHE A 72 -0.59 2.31 -2.33
CA PHE A 72 -1.75 1.57 -1.81
C PHE A 72 -1.45 0.70 -0.57
N GLY A 73 -0.19 0.65 -0.15
CA GLY A 73 0.26 -0.03 1.05
C GLY A 73 -0.22 -1.49 1.13
N VAL A 74 -0.89 -1.81 2.24
CA VAL A 74 -1.23 -3.20 2.64
C VAL A 74 -2.34 -3.75 1.74
N PHE A 75 -3.16 -2.89 1.17
CA PHE A 75 -4.32 -3.31 0.36
C PHE A 75 -3.90 -4.06 -0.91
N GLU A 76 -2.77 -3.67 -1.53
CA GLU A 76 -2.24 -4.39 -2.68
C GLU A 76 -1.69 -5.76 -2.27
N MET A 77 -1.03 -5.85 -1.12
CA MET A 77 -0.58 -7.13 -0.54
C MET A 77 -1.74 -8.07 -0.24
N LEU A 78 -2.80 -7.58 0.41
CA LEU A 78 -3.99 -8.38 0.72
C LEU A 78 -4.69 -8.86 -0.54
N ALA A 79 -4.74 -8.03 -1.59
CA ALA A 79 -5.28 -8.43 -2.89
C ALA A 79 -4.45 -9.55 -3.53
N MET A 80 -3.11 -9.45 -3.47
CA MET A 80 -2.21 -10.49 -3.96
C MET A 80 -2.39 -11.78 -3.15
N HIS A 81 -2.41 -11.72 -1.82
CA HIS A 81 -2.62 -12.88 -0.96
C HIS A 81 -3.96 -13.57 -1.24
N LYS A 82 -5.04 -12.81 -1.45
CA LYS A 82 -6.33 -13.36 -1.85
C LYS A 82 -6.27 -14.07 -3.21
N LYS A 83 -5.60 -13.48 -4.20
CA LYS A 83 -5.41 -14.10 -5.53
C LYS A 83 -4.62 -15.41 -5.44
N THR A 84 -3.50 -15.40 -4.71
CA THR A 84 -2.67 -16.60 -4.52
C THR A 84 -3.43 -17.70 -3.80
N LYS A 85 -4.18 -17.37 -2.74
CA LYS A 85 -5.01 -18.34 -2.02
C LYS A 85 -6.10 -18.93 -2.92
N ALA A 86 -6.82 -18.10 -3.67
CA ALA A 86 -7.86 -18.57 -4.59
C ALA A 86 -7.30 -19.48 -5.70
N ALA A 87 -6.12 -19.16 -6.24
CA ALA A 87 -5.44 -20.01 -7.22
C ALA A 87 -5.02 -21.37 -6.62
N LEU A 88 -4.51 -21.38 -5.39
CA LEU A 88 -4.15 -22.59 -4.67
C LEU A 88 -5.38 -23.49 -4.42
N ASP A 89 -6.48 -22.90 -3.97
CA ASP A 89 -7.73 -23.62 -3.68
C ASP A 89 -8.34 -24.20 -4.97
N ALA A 90 -8.31 -23.45 -6.08
CA ALA A 90 -8.74 -23.95 -7.40
C ALA A 90 -7.85 -25.08 -7.93
N ALA A 91 -6.53 -25.02 -7.71
CA ALA A 91 -5.61 -26.08 -8.10
C ALA A 91 -5.85 -27.37 -7.29
N LYS A 92 -6.18 -27.26 -6.00
CA LYS A 92 -6.57 -28.40 -5.16
C LYS A 92 -7.90 -29.00 -5.61
N ALA A 93 -8.87 -28.19 -6.00
CA ALA A 93 -10.17 -28.64 -6.49
C ALA A 93 -10.06 -29.37 -7.85
N LYS A 94 -9.12 -29.00 -8.73
CA LYS A 94 -8.84 -29.72 -9.99
C LYS A 94 -8.09 -31.04 -9.81
N LYS A 95 -7.43 -31.25 -8.66
CA LYS A 95 -6.63 -32.44 -8.36
C LYS A 95 -7.42 -33.50 -7.58
N LYS A 96 -8.68 -33.20 -7.23
CA LYS A 96 -9.63 -34.07 -6.53
C LYS A 96 -10.72 -34.47 -7.51
#